data_AF-A0A920JHF8-F1
#
_entry.id   AF-A0A920JHF8-F1
#
_cell.length_a   1.000
_cell.length_b   1.000
_cell.length_c   1.000
_cell.angle_alpha   90.00
_cell.angle_beta   90.00
_cell.angle_gamma   90.00
#
_symmetry.space_group_name_H-M   'P 1'
#
loop_
_entity.id
_entity.type
_entity.pdbx_description
1 polymer ?
#
loop_
_entity_poly.entity_id
_entity_poly.type
_entity_poly.pdbx_seq_one_letter_code
_entity_poly.pdbx_strand_id
1 'polypeptide(L)'
;MQNNNFSGELSEEICDLPLQWDDPAAFNITNNNFCAPYPYCIDGYEGNQDTTSCGEDVYIQSEIEPMTFNIERSYPNPFNPYTVVTYTIPYNVKVQIYISDIVGRRVVTLVNGNQDRGRKNIKWDGRNSYGRSVSAGVYYCTLLTDQFIKTHKLVLLK
;
A
#
# COMPACT_ATOMS: atom_id res chain seq x y z
N MET A 1 10.07 -27.92 13.39
CA MET A 1 8.87 -28.72 13.73
C MET A 1 8.32 -29.35 12.44
N GLN A 2 9.12 -30.18 11.79
CA GLN A 2 8.84 -30.71 10.44
C GLN A 2 8.54 -32.20 10.48
N ASN A 3 7.80 -32.72 9.50
CA ASN A 3 7.37 -34.13 9.42
C ASN A 3 6.55 -34.57 10.65
N ASN A 4 5.57 -33.77 11.05
CA ASN A 4 4.63 -34.15 12.11
C ASN A 4 3.20 -34.09 11.57
N ASN A 5 2.24 -34.39 12.44
CA ASN A 5 0.81 -34.34 12.10
C ASN A 5 0.14 -33.12 12.78
N PHE A 6 0.86 -32.01 12.92
CA PHE A 6 0.28 -30.78 13.47
C PHE A 6 -0.71 -30.20 12.47
N SER A 7 -1.87 -29.79 12.96
CA SER A 7 -2.99 -29.32 12.15
C SER A 7 -3.68 -28.11 12.78
N GLY A 8 -4.50 -27.43 11.99
CA GLY A 8 -5.24 -26.23 12.38
C GLY A 8 -4.74 -24.96 11.68
N GLU A 9 -5.25 -23.82 12.14
CA GLU A 9 -4.85 -22.50 11.67
C GLU A 9 -3.70 -21.94 12.51
N LEU A 10 -2.77 -21.25 11.86
CA LEU A 10 -1.69 -20.54 12.54
C LEU A 10 -2.13 -19.10 12.80
N SER A 11 -2.10 -18.68 14.07
CA SER A 11 -2.44 -17.31 14.47
C SER A 11 -1.35 -16.32 14.08
N GLU A 12 -1.75 -15.09 13.71
CA GLU A 12 -0.83 -13.96 13.43
C GLU A 12 0.07 -13.61 14.62
N GLU A 13 -0.38 -13.88 15.86
CA GLU A 13 0.42 -13.64 17.08
C GLU A 13 1.72 -14.46 17.11
N ILE A 14 1.83 -15.53 16.29
CA ILE A 14 3.07 -16.30 16.20
C ILE A 14 4.21 -15.48 15.59
N CYS A 15 3.90 -14.48 14.76
CA CYS A 15 4.89 -13.62 14.12
C CYS A 15 5.52 -12.60 15.08
N ASP A 16 5.00 -12.44 16.30
CA ASP A 16 5.60 -11.61 17.34
C ASP A 16 6.79 -12.29 18.03
N LEU A 17 7.02 -13.59 17.76
CA LEU A 17 8.16 -14.31 18.31
C LEU A 17 9.45 -13.89 17.60
N PRO A 18 10.58 -13.75 18.33
CA PRO A 18 11.87 -13.34 17.78
C PRO A 18 12.56 -14.51 17.06
N LEU A 19 11.93 -15.04 16.02
CA LEU A 19 12.43 -16.12 15.18
C LEU A 19 12.77 -15.59 13.77
N GLN A 20 13.70 -16.26 13.10
CA GLN A 20 14.03 -16.01 11.69
C GLN A 20 13.18 -16.92 10.82
N TRP A 21 12.03 -16.40 10.39
CA TRP A 21 11.03 -17.15 9.63
C TRP A 21 11.39 -17.36 8.16
N ASP A 22 12.27 -16.50 7.64
CA ASP A 22 12.79 -16.51 6.28
C ASP A 22 14.03 -17.42 6.11
N ASP A 23 14.51 -18.04 7.20
CA ASP A 23 15.61 -19.01 7.18
C ASP A 23 15.08 -20.43 7.48
N PRO A 24 15.00 -21.32 6.46
CA PRO A 24 14.59 -22.70 6.62
C PRO A 24 15.49 -23.52 7.58
N ALA A 25 16.70 -23.07 7.87
CA ALA A 25 17.58 -23.69 8.86
C ALA A 25 17.24 -23.27 10.30
N ALA A 26 16.63 -22.10 10.48
CA ALA A 26 16.21 -21.58 11.79
C ALA A 26 14.78 -22.01 12.14
N PHE A 27 13.86 -22.02 11.18
CA PHE A 27 12.48 -22.44 11.38
C PHE A 27 11.96 -23.23 10.18
N ASN A 28 11.37 -24.40 10.45
CA ASN A 28 10.84 -25.26 9.40
C ASN A 28 9.62 -26.03 9.89
N ILE A 29 8.50 -25.85 9.19
CA ILE A 29 7.22 -26.51 9.42
C ILE A 29 6.77 -27.38 8.25
N THR A 30 7.65 -27.63 7.29
CA THR A 30 7.36 -28.47 6.13
C THR A 30 6.87 -29.85 6.56
N ASN A 31 5.96 -30.42 5.76
CA ASN A 31 5.33 -31.72 5.96
C ASN A 31 4.56 -31.80 7.29
N ASN A 32 3.62 -30.87 7.47
CA ASN A 32 2.55 -30.95 8.47
C ASN A 32 1.19 -30.78 7.75
N ASN A 33 0.12 -30.53 8.51
CA ASN A 33 -1.25 -30.42 7.99
C ASN A 33 -1.84 -29.03 8.30
N PHE A 34 -1.04 -27.97 8.18
CA PHE A 34 -1.54 -26.61 8.37
C PHE A 34 -2.34 -26.16 7.14
N CYS A 35 -3.42 -25.43 7.39
CA CYS A 35 -4.26 -24.85 6.36
C CYS A 35 -3.95 -23.37 6.19
N ALA A 36 -4.13 -22.86 4.97
CA ALA A 36 -4.20 -21.42 4.74
C ALA A 36 -5.41 -20.79 5.46
N PRO A 37 -5.43 -19.46 5.71
CA PRO A 37 -4.35 -18.51 5.45
C PRO A 37 -3.18 -18.67 6.43
N TYR A 38 -1.96 -18.51 5.94
CA TYR A 38 -0.78 -18.48 6.80
C TYR A 38 -0.52 -17.04 7.28
N PRO A 39 0.01 -16.87 8.50
CA PRO A 39 0.51 -15.58 8.98
C PRO A 39 1.54 -14.97 8.05
N TYR A 40 1.64 -13.64 8.02
CA TYR A 40 2.53 -12.94 7.07
C TYR A 40 4.01 -13.35 7.13
N CYS A 41 4.48 -13.83 8.28
CA CYS A 41 5.86 -14.26 8.47
C CYS A 41 6.12 -15.68 7.95
N ILE A 42 5.07 -16.48 7.77
CA ILE A 42 5.13 -17.89 7.34
C ILE A 42 4.65 -18.03 5.89
N ASP A 43 3.80 -17.13 5.41
CA ASP A 43 3.31 -17.08 4.03
C ASP A 43 4.49 -17.00 3.02
N GLY A 44 4.66 -18.06 2.23
CA GLY A 44 5.78 -18.24 1.29
C GLY A 44 6.97 -19.04 1.85
N TYR A 45 6.94 -19.42 3.13
CA TYR A 45 7.98 -20.18 3.82
C TYR A 45 7.45 -21.46 4.51
N GLU A 46 6.16 -21.75 4.39
CA GLU A 46 5.47 -22.87 5.03
C GLU A 46 5.93 -24.25 4.51
N GLY A 47 6.48 -24.30 3.30
CA GLY A 47 6.83 -25.54 2.62
C GLY A 47 5.62 -26.41 2.29
N ASN A 48 5.84 -27.66 1.88
CA ASN A 48 4.75 -28.57 1.53
C ASN A 48 3.88 -28.90 2.77
N GLN A 49 2.58 -28.65 2.70
CA GLN A 49 1.60 -29.04 3.72
C GLN A 49 0.59 -30.03 3.14
N ASP A 50 0.13 -31.00 3.94
CA ASP A 50 -1.00 -31.86 3.63
C ASP A 50 -2.31 -31.11 3.91
N THR A 51 -2.89 -30.55 2.85
CA THR A 51 -4.11 -29.75 2.91
C THR A 51 -5.38 -30.55 2.60
N THR A 52 -5.28 -31.89 2.55
CA THR A 52 -6.43 -32.76 2.21
C THR A 52 -7.61 -32.65 3.17
N SER A 53 -7.35 -32.17 4.40
CA SER A 53 -8.37 -31.94 5.43
C SER A 53 -8.79 -30.47 5.55
N CYS A 54 -8.17 -29.57 4.78
CA CYS A 54 -8.61 -28.18 4.72
C CYS A 54 -9.92 -28.13 3.93
N GLY A 55 -10.95 -27.51 4.51
CA GLY A 55 -12.19 -27.26 3.77
C GLY A 55 -11.88 -26.53 2.47
N GLU A 56 -12.63 -26.81 1.40
CA GLU A 56 -12.55 -26.04 0.16
C GLU A 56 -13.09 -24.62 0.40
N ASP A 57 -12.29 -23.78 1.04
CA ASP A 57 -12.52 -22.35 1.03
C ASP A 57 -11.99 -21.82 -0.31
N VAL A 58 -12.92 -21.34 -1.14
CA VAL A 58 -12.62 -20.63 -2.38
C VAL A 58 -11.88 -19.35 -2.03
N TYR A 59 -10.55 -19.42 -1.93
CA TYR A 59 -9.71 -18.24 -1.86
C TYR A 59 -9.76 -17.56 -3.22
N ILE A 60 -10.62 -16.54 -3.35
CA ILE A 60 -10.38 -15.51 -4.36
C ILE A 60 -9.04 -14.90 -3.97
N GLN A 61 -7.97 -15.26 -4.68
CA GLN A 61 -6.72 -14.50 -4.69
C GLN A 61 -7.05 -13.12 -5.27
N SER A 62 -7.66 -12.23 -4.48
CA SER A 62 -7.44 -10.82 -4.68
C SER A 62 -6.05 -10.58 -4.13
N GLU A 63 -5.05 -10.75 -4.98
CA GLU A 63 -3.77 -10.08 -4.86
C GLU A 63 -4.07 -8.57 -4.95
N ILE A 64 -4.59 -8.02 -3.86
CA ILE A 64 -4.74 -6.58 -3.68
C ILE A 64 -3.32 -6.08 -3.49
N GLU A 65 -2.61 -5.85 -4.60
CA GLU A 65 -1.40 -5.03 -4.54
C GLU A 65 -1.80 -3.75 -3.80
N PRO A 66 -1.14 -3.42 -2.67
CA PRO A 66 -1.52 -2.25 -1.91
C PRO A 66 -1.39 -1.02 -2.82
N MET A 67 -2.35 -0.09 -2.72
CA MET A 67 -2.23 1.20 -3.40
C MET A 67 -0.95 1.89 -2.93
N THR A 68 0.09 1.82 -3.76
CA THR A 68 1.37 2.45 -3.49
C THR A 68 1.33 3.89 -4.00
N PHE A 69 1.69 4.80 -3.11
CA PHE A 69 1.72 6.23 -3.36
C PHE A 69 3.13 6.72 -3.11
N ASN A 70 3.78 7.24 -4.15
CA ASN A 70 5.13 7.76 -4.04
C ASN A 70 5.20 9.19 -4.60
N ILE A 71 5.81 10.09 -3.84
CA ILE A 71 6.12 11.42 -4.34
C ILE A 71 7.58 11.44 -4.72
N GLU A 72 7.84 11.46 -6.01
CA GLU A 72 9.17 11.72 -6.53
C GLU A 72 9.50 13.19 -6.26
N ARG A 73 10.23 13.45 -5.18
CA ARG A 73 10.82 14.77 -4.95
C ARG A 73 11.84 15.03 -6.05
N SER A 74 11.58 15.99 -6.92
CA SER A 74 12.63 16.55 -7.76
C SER A 74 13.57 17.36 -6.86
N TYR A 75 14.69 16.75 -6.43
CA TYR A 75 15.78 17.44 -5.75
C TYR A 75 17.11 17.15 -6.46
N PRO A 76 18.01 18.13 -6.68
CA PRO A 76 17.84 19.59 -6.60
C PRO A 76 17.71 20.20 -8.01
N ASN A 77 16.67 20.99 -8.30
CA ASN A 77 16.71 21.91 -9.45
C ASN A 77 15.91 23.20 -9.15
N PRO A 78 16.53 24.39 -9.12
CA PRO A 78 15.92 25.66 -8.68
C PRO A 78 14.79 26.24 -9.57
N PHE A 79 14.16 25.46 -10.45
CA PHE A 79 13.29 26.02 -11.49
C PHE A 79 12.08 25.16 -11.90
N ASN A 80 11.68 24.17 -11.10
CA ASN A 80 10.46 23.40 -11.42
C ASN A 80 9.25 23.91 -10.61
N PRO A 81 8.29 24.65 -11.22
CA PRO A 81 7.14 25.23 -10.51
C PRO A 81 6.07 24.19 -10.18
N TYR A 82 6.29 22.92 -10.51
CA TYR A 82 5.33 21.85 -10.32
C TYR A 82 5.92 20.66 -9.56
N THR A 83 5.11 20.11 -8.67
CA THR A 83 5.35 18.81 -8.03
C THR A 83 4.68 17.72 -8.85
N VAL A 84 5.41 16.64 -9.14
CA VAL A 84 4.83 15.43 -9.73
C VAL A 84 4.49 14.45 -8.62
N VAL A 85 3.27 13.95 -8.63
CA VAL A 85 2.78 12.93 -7.71
C VAL A 85 2.53 11.66 -8.50
N THR A 86 3.20 10.59 -8.11
CA THR A 86 3.11 9.28 -8.77
C THR A 86 2.29 8.34 -7.89
N TYR A 87 1.28 7.69 -8.47
CA TYR A 87 0.42 6.78 -7.73
C TYR A 87 0.08 5.55 -8.58
N THR A 88 -0.06 4.40 -7.93
CA THR A 88 -0.44 3.15 -8.58
C THR A 88 -1.82 2.73 -8.09
N ILE A 89 -2.68 2.37 -9.04
CA ILE A 89 -4.01 1.84 -8.75
C ILE A 89 -4.02 0.34 -9.09
N PRO A 90 -4.33 -0.55 -8.14
CA PRO A 90 -4.32 -2.00 -8.36
C PRO A 90 -5.52 -2.53 -9.17
N TYR A 91 -6.66 -1.82 -9.16
CA TYR A 91 -7.88 -2.18 -9.89
C TYR A 91 -8.70 -0.93 -10.26
N ASN A 92 -9.58 -1.04 -11.25
CA ASN A 92 -10.39 0.10 -11.69
C ASN A 92 -11.29 0.59 -10.54
N VAL A 93 -11.09 1.84 -10.12
CA VAL A 93 -11.77 2.38 -8.92
C VAL A 93 -11.98 3.89 -9.04
N LYS A 94 -12.95 4.41 -8.29
CA LYS A 94 -13.11 5.85 -8.12
C LYS A 94 -12.02 6.39 -7.20
N VAL A 95 -11.31 7.40 -7.67
CA VAL A 95 -10.22 8.05 -6.96
C VAL A 95 -10.50 9.54 -6.85
N GLN A 96 -10.28 10.09 -5.66
CA GLN A 96 -10.20 11.52 -5.42
C GLN A 96 -8.79 11.88 -4.93
N ILE A 97 -8.09 12.74 -5.67
CA ILE A 97 -6.78 13.26 -5.26
C ILE A 97 -6.89 14.77 -5.07
N TYR A 98 -6.53 15.25 -3.89
CA TYR A 98 -6.61 16.67 -3.54
C TYR A 98 -5.42 17.13 -2.70
N ILE A 99 -5.13 18.43 -2.79
CA ILE A 99 -4.16 19.11 -1.95
C ILE A 99 -4.89 19.86 -0.85
N SER A 100 -4.35 19.82 0.37
CA SER A 100 -4.84 20.56 1.54
C SER A 100 -3.69 21.30 2.24
N ASP A 101 -4.00 22.38 2.93
CA ASP A 101 -3.04 23.10 3.76
C ASP A 101 -2.88 22.46 5.15
N ILE A 102 -2.03 23.02 6.01
CA ILE A 102 -1.73 22.46 7.34
C ILE A 102 -2.94 22.41 8.29
N VAL A 103 -3.99 23.18 8.02
CA VAL A 103 -5.23 23.16 8.80
C VAL A 103 -6.29 22.24 8.18
N GLY A 104 -5.92 21.47 7.15
CA GLY A 104 -6.79 20.52 6.47
C GLY A 104 -7.74 21.14 5.46
N ARG A 105 -7.63 22.45 5.19
CA ARG A 105 -8.50 23.11 4.19
C ARG A 105 -8.06 22.68 2.80
N ARG A 106 -9.01 22.19 2.00
CA ARG A 106 -8.78 21.75 0.63
C ARG A 106 -8.43 22.95 -0.26
N VAL A 107 -7.23 22.91 -0.85
CA VAL A 107 -6.65 23.94 -1.71
C VAL A 107 -7.07 23.74 -3.16
N VAL A 108 -6.98 22.49 -3.65
CA VAL A 108 -7.35 22.10 -5.01
C VAL A 108 -7.66 20.60 -5.06
N THR A 109 -8.56 20.21 -5.96
CA THR A 109 -8.76 18.79 -6.31
C THR A 109 -8.12 18.56 -7.68
N LEU A 110 -7.20 17.62 -7.77
CA LEU A 110 -6.43 17.30 -8.98
C LEU A 110 -7.11 16.20 -9.80
N VAL A 111 -7.73 15.23 -9.12
CA VAL A 111 -8.46 14.11 -9.72
C VAL A 111 -9.73 13.88 -8.92
N ASN A 112 -10.85 13.65 -9.61
CA ASN A 112 -12.10 13.20 -8.99
C ASN A 112 -12.89 12.39 -10.02
N GLY A 113 -12.75 11.07 -9.99
CA GLY A 113 -13.47 10.21 -10.91
C GLY A 113 -12.91 8.80 -10.98
N ASN A 114 -13.49 7.98 -11.87
CA ASN A 114 -13.02 6.63 -12.12
C ASN A 114 -11.65 6.66 -12.80
N GLN A 115 -10.77 5.78 -12.35
CA GLN A 115 -9.43 5.61 -12.89
C GLN A 115 -9.15 4.14 -13.10
N ASP A 116 -8.59 3.81 -14.27
CA ASP A 116 -8.16 2.44 -14.57
C ASP A 116 -6.93 2.04 -13.76
N ARG A 117 -6.75 0.73 -13.58
CA ARG A 117 -5.55 0.11 -13.02
C ARG A 117 -4.27 0.63 -13.70
N GLY A 118 -3.21 0.79 -12.91
CA GLY A 118 -1.86 1.09 -13.37
C GLY A 118 -1.20 2.27 -12.67
N ARG A 119 0.06 2.52 -13.03
CA ARG A 119 0.86 3.66 -12.54
C ARG A 119 0.48 4.93 -13.30
N LYS A 120 0.22 6.00 -12.57
CA LYS A 120 -0.22 7.30 -13.09
C LYS A 120 0.55 8.43 -12.43
N ASN A 121 0.66 9.54 -13.15
CA ASN A 121 1.33 10.76 -12.69
C ASN A 121 0.36 11.93 -12.78
N ILE A 122 0.33 12.77 -11.74
CA ILE A 122 -0.37 14.06 -11.76
C ILE A 122 0.60 15.17 -11.40
N LYS A 123 0.33 16.38 -11.90
CA LYS A 123 1.14 17.56 -11.64
C LYS A 123 0.34 18.57 -10.83
N TRP A 124 0.98 19.15 -9.83
CA TRP A 124 0.46 20.31 -9.12
C TRP A 124 1.45 21.47 -9.22
N ASP A 125 0.99 22.60 -9.76
CA ASP A 125 1.78 23.78 -10.07
C ASP A 125 1.77 24.85 -8.96
N GLY A 126 1.38 24.47 -7.74
CA GLY A 126 1.28 25.40 -6.62
C GLY A 126 0.09 26.37 -6.74
N ARG A 127 -0.94 26.05 -7.52
CA ARG A 127 -2.17 26.86 -7.61
C ARG A 127 -3.35 26.22 -6.87
N ASN A 128 -4.26 27.06 -6.40
CA ASN A 128 -5.55 26.62 -5.83
C ASN A 128 -6.62 26.40 -6.92
N SER A 129 -7.81 26.00 -6.51
CA SER A 129 -8.98 25.80 -7.40
C SER A 129 -9.41 27.04 -8.20
N TYR A 130 -8.96 28.24 -7.82
CA TYR A 130 -9.22 29.49 -8.53
C TYR A 130 -8.07 29.89 -9.48
N GLY A 131 -7.08 29.01 -9.67
CA GLY A 131 -5.90 29.28 -10.50
C GLY A 131 -4.92 30.28 -9.89
N ARG A 132 -5.04 30.61 -8.60
CA ARG A 132 -4.14 31.54 -7.89
C ARG A 132 -3.01 30.77 -7.22
N SER A 133 -1.78 31.28 -7.32
CA SER A 133 -0.63 30.72 -6.61
C SER A 133 -0.86 30.75 -5.10
N VAL A 134 -0.50 29.66 -4.42
CA VAL A 134 -0.51 29.58 -2.96
C VAL A 134 0.85 29.98 -2.37
N SER A 135 0.87 30.29 -1.08
CA SER A 135 2.11 30.66 -0.38
C SER A 135 3.06 29.47 -0.26
N ALA A 136 4.36 29.73 -0.18
CA ALA A 136 5.34 28.72 0.22
C ALA A 136 4.96 28.13 1.58
N GLY A 137 5.17 26.83 1.78
CA GLY A 137 4.80 26.17 3.01
C GLY A 137 4.58 24.66 2.87
N VAL A 138 4.03 24.08 3.92
CA VAL A 138 3.69 22.66 3.98
C VAL A 138 2.26 22.45 3.49
N TYR A 139 2.10 21.45 2.64
CA TYR A 139 0.81 21.01 2.12
C TYR A 139 0.70 19.49 2.25
N TYR A 140 -0.50 18.95 2.10
CA TYR A 140 -0.77 17.53 2.13
C TYR A 140 -1.52 17.11 0.87
N CYS A 141 -0.92 16.21 0.10
CA CYS A 141 -1.58 15.53 -1.00
C CYS A 141 -2.26 14.27 -0.46
N THR A 142 -3.57 14.16 -0.65
CA THR A 142 -4.35 13.00 -0.20
C THR A 142 -4.97 12.32 -1.40
N LEU A 143 -4.72 11.01 -1.51
CA LEU A 143 -5.43 10.07 -2.37
C LEU A 143 -6.48 9.36 -1.53
N LEU A 144 -7.72 9.43 -1.98
CA LEU A 144 -8.87 8.82 -1.34
C LEU A 144 -9.60 7.94 -2.35
N THR A 145 -9.94 6.73 -1.94
CA THR A 145 -10.89 5.83 -2.59
C THR A 145 -11.92 5.38 -1.57
N ASP A 146 -12.88 4.56 -1.98
CA ASP A 146 -13.93 4.06 -1.06
C ASP A 146 -13.36 3.18 0.06
N GLN A 147 -12.19 2.58 -0.13
CA GLN A 147 -11.58 1.61 0.80
C GLN A 147 -10.22 2.04 1.34
N PHE A 148 -9.62 3.10 0.79
CA PHE A 148 -8.24 3.46 1.09
C PHE A 148 -8.03 4.97 1.14
N ILE A 149 -7.26 5.42 2.13
CA ILE A 149 -6.79 6.79 2.23
C ILE A 149 -5.27 6.81 2.43
N LYS A 150 -4.58 7.62 1.62
CA LYS A 150 -3.15 7.85 1.77
C LYS A 150 -2.84 9.33 1.64
N THR A 151 -2.11 9.84 2.60
CA THR A 151 -1.69 11.24 2.63
C THR A 151 -0.17 11.32 2.60
N HIS A 152 0.35 12.28 1.86
CA HIS A 152 1.78 12.57 1.80
C HIS A 152 2.03 14.06 1.98
N LYS A 153 3.08 14.37 2.74
CA LYS A 153 3.51 15.73 3.03
C LYS A 153 4.28 16.31 1.85
N LEU A 154 3.80 17.44 1.35
CA LEU A 154 4.43 18.29 0.36
C LEU A 154 5.08 19.50 1.02
N VAL A 155 6.21 19.93 0.46
CA VAL A 155 6.85 21.20 0.82
C VAL A 155 6.95 22.02 -0.45
N LEU A 156 6.20 23.11 -0.51
CA LEU A 156 6.28 24.07 -1.59
C LEU A 156 7.30 25.14 -1.20
N LEU A 157 8.39 25.18 -1.95
CA LEU A 157 9.41 26.22 -1.88
C LEU A 157 9.08 27.31 -2.92
N LYS A 158 9.53 28.54 -2.68
CA LYS A 158 9.35 29.68 -3.58
C LYS A 158 10.70 30.33 -3.83
#